data_AF-A0A6A5WSB3-F1
#
_entry.id   AF-A0A6A5WSB3-F1
#
_cell.length_a   1.000
_cell.length_b   1.000
_cell.length_c   1.000
_cell.angle_alpha   90.00
_cell.angle_beta   90.00
_cell.angle_gamma   90.00
#
_symmetry.space_group_name_H-M   'P 1'
#
loop_
_entity.id
_entity.type
_entity.pdbx_description
1 polymer ?
#
loop_
_entity_poly.entity_id
_entity_poly.type
_entity_poly.pdbx_seq_one_letter_code
_entity_poly.pdbx_strand_id
1 'polypeptide(L)'
;MSDSGKFFYRCYSESSVGGLISGKGRGHGRLFSTALRSEFWNHVQLDNKKPTALVSTSNRLIDTIQRAFNKFYRNREHPGQIWIAFIYVPDVDQHVYHHAEYLAKKYGCQNSGRLRYEYLFEWQIPENCLLHKVSVKTLIEREFNMEEYLDQNGVLPPTWELREEFAQRNLCPSDGGHDIGLSLGLLARRFGARAPVRRIALQLLLDCADVKSIDYNTQMVKIAYSGNRFIMDFSHFRDIDDGIDTALFEWWLEESQFMDAYEEHCDWALQI
;
A
#
# COMPACT_ATOMS: atom_id res chain seq x y z
N MET A 1 -0.11 5.02 22.59
CA MET A 1 -0.90 3.79 22.43
C MET A 1 -0.90 3.48 20.95
N SER A 2 -0.37 2.33 20.53
CA SER A 2 -0.47 1.94 19.12
C SER A 2 -1.91 1.48 18.89
N ASP A 3 -2.70 2.23 18.14
CA ASP A 3 -4.03 1.77 17.75
C ASP A 3 -3.85 0.51 16.90
N SER A 4 -4.25 -0.62 17.45
CA SER A 4 -4.17 -1.90 16.77
C SER A 4 -5.28 -1.98 15.72
N GLY A 5 -4.90 -2.40 14.51
CA GLY A 5 -5.79 -2.37 13.37
C GLY A 5 -5.08 -2.81 12.10
N LYS A 6 -5.78 -2.66 10.97
CA LYS A 6 -5.33 -3.18 9.69
C LYS A 6 -5.38 -2.13 8.59
N PHE A 7 -4.30 -2.07 7.82
CA PHE A 7 -4.22 -1.25 6.62
C PHE A 7 -4.65 -2.03 5.38
N PHE A 8 -5.41 -1.34 4.53
CA PHE A 8 -5.78 -1.78 3.21
C PHE A 8 -5.51 -0.69 2.18
N TYR A 9 -5.35 -1.12 0.95
CA TYR A 9 -5.03 -0.29 -0.19
C TYR A 9 -5.97 -0.64 -1.32
N ARG A 10 -6.50 0.38 -2.01
CA ARG A 10 -7.37 0.17 -3.17
C ARG A 10 -6.95 1.07 -4.30
N CYS A 11 -6.76 0.47 -5.47
CA CYS A 11 -6.66 1.18 -6.72
C CYS A 11 -8.03 1.19 -7.39
N TYR A 12 -8.49 2.35 -7.81
CA TYR A 12 -9.70 2.48 -8.63
C TYR A 12 -9.57 3.64 -9.62
N SER A 13 -10.44 3.67 -10.61
CA SER A 13 -10.57 4.79 -11.53
C SER A 13 -12.03 5.07 -11.84
N GLU A 14 -12.33 6.24 -12.40
CA GLU A 14 -13.70 6.61 -12.80
C GLU A 14 -14.29 5.67 -13.86
N SER A 15 -13.43 5.05 -14.69
CA SER A 15 -13.82 4.04 -15.67
C SER A 15 -14.01 2.64 -15.06
N SER A 16 -13.62 2.43 -13.80
CA SER A 16 -13.78 1.15 -13.10
C SER A 16 -15.13 1.05 -12.40
N VAL A 17 -15.67 -0.17 -12.34
CA VAL A 17 -16.91 -0.44 -11.60
C VAL A 17 -16.67 -0.22 -10.10
N GLY A 18 -17.27 0.85 -9.59
CA GLY A 18 -17.26 1.19 -8.17
C GLY A 18 -15.91 1.76 -7.70
N GLY A 19 -15.90 3.00 -7.23
CA GLY A 19 -14.74 3.60 -6.55
C GLY A 19 -14.61 3.05 -5.14
N LEU A 20 -15.01 3.84 -4.14
CA LEU A 20 -15.12 3.39 -2.74
C LEU A 20 -16.47 2.73 -2.42
N ILE A 21 -17.39 2.75 -3.38
CA ILE A 21 -18.73 2.15 -3.31
C ILE A 21 -18.77 0.98 -4.30
N SER A 22 -19.53 -0.06 -3.99
CA SER A 22 -19.72 -1.23 -4.84
C SER A 22 -20.39 -0.85 -6.15
N GLY A 23 -20.22 -1.70 -7.17
CA GLY A 23 -20.86 -1.49 -8.45
C GLY A 23 -22.39 -1.61 -8.43
N LYS A 24 -22.97 -2.16 -7.34
CA LYS A 24 -24.42 -2.15 -7.09
C LYS A 24 -24.92 -0.89 -6.38
N GLY A 25 -24.02 0.03 -6.05
CA GLY A 25 -24.34 1.23 -5.28
C GLY A 25 -24.24 1.02 -3.77
N ARG A 26 -24.86 1.94 -3.02
CA ARG A 26 -24.95 1.86 -1.56
C ARG A 26 -26.05 0.86 -1.18
N GLY A 27 -25.74 -0.05 -0.26
CA GLY A 27 -26.73 -0.93 0.36
C GLY A 27 -26.94 -0.59 1.83
N HIS A 28 -27.96 -1.21 2.43
CA HIS A 28 -28.26 -1.07 3.85
C HIS A 28 -27.96 -2.38 4.58
N GLY A 29 -27.15 -2.28 5.63
CA GLY A 29 -26.80 -3.42 6.48
C GLY A 29 -25.89 -4.44 5.81
N ARG A 30 -25.56 -5.49 6.58
CA ARG A 30 -24.74 -6.60 6.08
C ARG A 30 -25.54 -7.52 5.18
N LEU A 31 -24.86 -8.10 4.20
CA LEU A 31 -25.33 -9.22 3.43
C LEU A 31 -25.56 -10.42 4.35
N PHE A 32 -26.73 -11.03 4.21
CA PHE A 32 -26.98 -12.36 4.77
C PHE A 32 -26.02 -13.38 4.14
N SER A 33 -25.73 -14.48 4.86
CA SER A 33 -24.71 -15.45 4.42
C SER A 33 -24.95 -16.04 3.03
N THR A 34 -26.21 -16.25 2.63
CA THR A 34 -26.58 -16.73 1.30
C THR A 34 -26.32 -15.68 0.22
N ALA A 35 -26.65 -14.41 0.49
CA ALA A 35 -26.35 -13.29 -0.40
C ALA A 35 -24.85 -13.07 -0.54
N LEU A 36 -24.10 -13.03 0.57
CA LEU A 36 -22.63 -12.91 0.57
C LEU A 36 -21.97 -14.02 -0.25
N ARG A 37 -22.43 -15.27 -0.11
CA ARG A 37 -21.94 -16.39 -0.93
C ARG A 37 -22.17 -16.15 -2.42
N SER A 38 -23.37 -15.70 -2.80
CA SER A 38 -23.71 -15.41 -4.19
C SER A 38 -22.87 -14.27 -4.77
N GLU A 39 -22.73 -13.17 -4.03
CA GLU A 39 -21.88 -12.03 -4.42
C GLU A 39 -20.42 -12.45 -4.57
N PHE A 40 -19.90 -13.26 -3.63
CA PHE A 40 -18.54 -13.75 -3.67
C PHE A 40 -18.28 -14.68 -4.86
N TRP A 41 -19.21 -15.57 -5.18
CA TRP A 41 -19.09 -16.43 -6.37
C TRP A 41 -19.04 -15.63 -7.68
N ASN A 42 -19.83 -14.56 -7.77
CA ASN A 42 -19.76 -13.65 -8.92
C ASN A 42 -18.45 -12.83 -8.92
N HIS A 43 -17.92 -12.49 -7.75
CA HIS A 43 -16.68 -11.71 -7.59
C HIS A 43 -15.44 -12.48 -8.06
N VAL A 44 -15.35 -13.78 -7.75
CA VAL A 44 -14.17 -14.59 -8.11
C VAL A 44 -14.14 -15.02 -9.58
N GLN A 45 -15.22 -14.83 -10.33
CA GLN A 45 -15.29 -15.13 -11.76
C GLN A 45 -14.66 -13.99 -12.57
N LEU A 46 -13.50 -14.26 -13.20
CA LEU A 46 -12.73 -13.25 -13.93
C LEU A 46 -13.50 -12.62 -15.11
N ASP A 47 -14.37 -13.40 -15.76
CA ASP A 47 -15.15 -12.94 -16.93
C ASP A 47 -16.52 -12.35 -16.54
N ASN A 48 -16.84 -12.29 -15.24
CA ASN A 48 -18.12 -11.77 -14.80
C ASN A 48 -18.20 -10.25 -15.01
N LYS A 49 -19.17 -9.82 -15.82
CA LYS A 49 -19.46 -8.41 -16.09
C LYS A 49 -20.54 -7.84 -15.15
N LYS A 50 -21.18 -8.69 -14.34
CA LYS A 50 -22.24 -8.26 -13.43
C LYS A 50 -21.61 -7.60 -12.20
N PRO A 51 -21.95 -6.34 -11.89
CA PRO A 51 -21.48 -5.69 -10.67
C PRO A 51 -21.85 -6.50 -9.42
N THR A 52 -20.94 -6.55 -8.46
CA THR A 52 -21.15 -7.18 -7.15
C THR A 52 -21.39 -6.12 -6.09
N ALA A 53 -21.93 -6.55 -4.94
CA ALA A 53 -22.01 -5.75 -3.72
C ALA A 53 -20.68 -5.71 -2.94
N LEU A 54 -19.57 -6.17 -3.53
CA LEU A 54 -18.29 -6.31 -2.84
C LEU A 54 -17.27 -5.29 -3.37
N VAL A 55 -16.55 -4.66 -2.47
CA VAL A 55 -15.46 -3.72 -2.76
C VAL A 55 -14.15 -4.37 -2.38
N SER A 56 -13.33 -4.68 -3.38
CA SER A 56 -12.04 -5.36 -3.20
C SER A 56 -10.92 -4.42 -2.79
N THR A 57 -10.11 -4.85 -1.84
CA THR A 57 -8.93 -4.13 -1.36
C THR A 57 -7.77 -5.11 -1.22
N SER A 58 -6.55 -4.60 -1.22
CA SER A 58 -5.32 -5.36 -1.01
C SER A 58 -4.72 -4.97 0.34
N ASN A 59 -4.12 -5.90 1.07
CA ASN A 59 -3.21 -5.54 2.18
C ASN A 59 -1.75 -5.39 1.73
N ARG A 60 -1.49 -5.48 0.41
CA ARG A 60 -0.20 -5.21 -0.22
C ARG A 60 -0.26 -3.93 -1.04
N LEU A 61 0.58 -2.98 -0.66
CA LEU A 61 0.70 -1.69 -1.30
C LEU A 61 1.36 -1.82 -2.68
N ILE A 62 2.41 -2.64 -2.82
CA ILE A 62 3.09 -2.81 -4.11
C ILE A 62 2.14 -3.34 -5.20
N ASP A 63 1.25 -4.27 -4.86
CA ASP A 63 0.20 -4.79 -5.76
C ASP A 63 -0.74 -3.66 -6.22
N THR A 64 -1.02 -2.72 -5.31
CA THR A 64 -1.93 -1.60 -5.56
C THR A 64 -1.27 -0.54 -6.44
N ILE A 65 0.00 -0.21 -6.18
CA ILE A 65 0.81 0.67 -7.02
C ILE A 65 0.92 0.10 -8.44
N GLN A 66 1.28 -1.18 -8.55
CA GLN A 66 1.38 -1.86 -9.85
C GLN A 66 0.06 -1.79 -10.62
N ARG A 67 -1.08 -2.08 -9.98
CA ARG A 67 -2.40 -1.98 -10.62
C ARG A 67 -2.71 -0.55 -11.07
N ALA A 68 -2.40 0.46 -10.25
CA ALA A 68 -2.64 1.86 -10.58
C ALA A 68 -1.82 2.31 -11.80
N PHE A 69 -0.53 1.99 -11.82
CA PHE A 69 0.33 2.34 -12.93
C PHE A 69 0.05 1.50 -14.19
N ASN A 70 -0.36 0.23 -14.07
CA ASN A 70 -0.82 -0.53 -15.22
C ASN A 70 -2.11 0.03 -15.83
N LYS A 71 -3.03 0.62 -15.04
CA LYS A 71 -4.15 1.36 -15.62
C LYS A 71 -3.68 2.54 -16.47
N PHE A 72 -2.62 3.21 -16.05
CA PHE A 72 -2.02 4.29 -16.82
C PHE A 72 -1.28 3.77 -18.08
N TYR A 73 -0.25 2.93 -17.90
CA TYR A 73 0.61 2.50 -19.01
C TYR A 73 -0.07 1.52 -19.96
N ARG A 74 -0.73 0.49 -19.43
CA ARG A 74 -1.34 -0.59 -20.24
C ARG A 74 -2.73 -0.21 -20.74
N ASN A 75 -3.59 0.29 -19.85
CA ASN A 75 -4.97 0.60 -20.24
C ASN A 75 -5.14 2.01 -20.83
N ARG A 76 -4.08 2.84 -20.80
CA ARG A 76 -4.09 4.23 -21.29
C ARG A 76 -5.16 5.09 -20.61
N GLU A 77 -5.51 4.77 -19.36
CA GLU A 77 -6.44 5.57 -18.56
C GLU A 77 -5.76 6.88 -18.14
N HIS A 78 -6.51 8.00 -18.08
CA HIS A 78 -5.94 9.29 -17.72
C HIS A 78 -5.43 9.27 -16.26
N PRO A 79 -4.17 9.65 -15.98
CA PRO A 79 -3.56 9.47 -14.65
C PRO A 79 -4.24 10.29 -13.54
N GLY A 80 -4.92 11.39 -13.89
CA GLY A 80 -5.74 12.17 -12.95
C GLY A 80 -7.05 11.50 -12.53
N GLN A 81 -7.46 10.43 -13.21
CA GLN A 81 -8.67 9.66 -12.89
C GLN A 81 -8.37 8.36 -12.15
N ILE A 82 -7.10 8.00 -11.96
CA ILE A 82 -6.67 6.78 -11.27
C ILE A 82 -6.24 7.16 -9.86
N TRP A 83 -6.83 6.51 -8.86
CA TRP A 83 -6.63 6.83 -7.45
C TRP A 83 -6.14 5.62 -6.68
N ILE A 84 -5.21 5.86 -5.75
CA ILE A 84 -4.82 4.93 -4.69
C ILE A 84 -5.41 5.45 -3.38
N ALA A 85 -6.29 4.67 -2.77
CA ALA A 85 -6.85 4.93 -1.45
C ALA A 85 -6.14 4.15 -0.36
N PHE A 86 -5.89 4.82 0.76
CA PHE A 86 -5.33 4.29 1.99
C PHE A 86 -6.44 4.17 3.02
N ILE A 87 -6.63 2.96 3.52
CA ILE A 87 -7.76 2.60 4.37
C ILE A 87 -7.19 1.99 5.64
N TYR A 88 -7.69 2.42 6.79
CA TYR A 88 -7.35 1.84 8.08
C TYR A 88 -8.63 1.43 8.81
N VAL A 89 -8.64 0.20 9.30
CA VAL A 89 -9.74 -0.35 10.07
C VAL A 89 -9.21 -0.73 11.45
N PRO A 90 -9.66 -0.06 12.52
CA PRO A 90 -9.33 -0.43 13.90
C PRO A 90 -9.75 -1.87 14.21
N ASP A 91 -9.09 -2.53 15.15
CA ASP A 91 -9.41 -3.92 15.48
C ASP A 91 -10.85 -4.11 16.01
N VAL A 92 -11.40 -3.09 16.67
CA VAL A 92 -12.80 -3.07 17.10
C VAL A 92 -13.79 -3.18 15.93
N ASP A 93 -13.35 -2.80 14.72
CA ASP A 93 -14.14 -2.78 13.50
C ASP A 93 -13.79 -3.91 12.54
N GLN A 94 -13.02 -4.94 12.95
CA GLN A 94 -12.63 -6.07 12.06
C GLN A 94 -13.80 -6.74 11.34
N HIS A 95 -14.98 -6.67 11.93
CA HIS A 95 -16.19 -7.22 11.33
C HIS A 95 -16.47 -6.61 9.94
N VAL A 96 -16.13 -5.34 9.65
CA VAL A 96 -16.57 -4.59 8.43
C VAL A 96 -16.04 -5.14 7.10
N TYR A 97 -15.10 -6.07 7.13
CA TYR A 97 -14.53 -6.69 5.94
C TYR A 97 -14.44 -8.22 6.09
N HIS A 98 -14.20 -8.89 4.97
CA HIS A 98 -13.94 -10.33 4.91
C HIS A 98 -12.58 -10.58 4.27
N HIS A 99 -11.85 -11.58 4.77
CA HIS A 99 -10.67 -12.09 4.07
C HIS A 99 -11.11 -13.00 2.91
N ALA A 100 -10.72 -12.65 1.68
CA ALA A 100 -11.23 -13.31 0.48
C ALA A 100 -10.80 -14.78 0.39
N GLU A 101 -9.56 -15.09 0.81
CA GLU A 101 -9.09 -16.47 0.88
C GLU A 101 -9.91 -17.32 1.87
N TYR A 102 -10.29 -16.75 3.02
CA TYR A 102 -11.15 -17.44 3.99
C TYR A 102 -12.53 -17.74 3.40
N LEU A 103 -13.16 -16.76 2.71
CA LEU A 103 -14.42 -16.98 2.01
C LEU A 103 -14.29 -18.06 0.91
N ALA A 104 -13.21 -18.03 0.14
CA ALA A 104 -12.94 -19.04 -0.89
C ALA A 104 -12.82 -20.45 -0.29
N LYS A 105 -12.08 -20.61 0.82
CA LYS A 105 -11.99 -21.90 1.54
C LYS A 105 -13.36 -22.33 2.04
N LYS A 106 -14.11 -21.42 2.69
CA LYS A 106 -15.44 -21.68 3.23
C LYS A 106 -16.45 -22.11 2.16
N TYR A 107 -16.36 -21.56 0.95
CA TYR A 107 -17.29 -21.84 -0.14
C TYR A 107 -16.79 -22.87 -1.17
N GLY A 108 -15.62 -23.49 -0.93
CA GLY A 108 -15.09 -24.57 -1.76
C GLY A 108 -14.51 -24.12 -3.10
N CYS A 109 -14.01 -22.87 -3.20
CA CYS A 109 -13.36 -22.38 -4.41
C CYS A 109 -11.95 -23.00 -4.54
N GLN A 110 -11.64 -23.50 -5.73
CA GLN A 110 -10.28 -23.94 -6.06
C GLN A 110 -9.32 -22.73 -6.07
N ASN A 111 -8.04 -22.96 -5.77
CA ASN A 111 -6.99 -21.94 -5.80
C ASN A 111 -7.20 -20.73 -4.86
N SER A 112 -7.81 -20.95 -3.69
CA SER A 112 -8.05 -19.91 -2.68
C SER A 112 -6.79 -19.09 -2.31
N GLY A 113 -5.60 -19.70 -2.39
CA GLY A 113 -4.32 -19.02 -2.13
C GLY A 113 -4.03 -17.82 -3.05
N ARG A 114 -4.68 -17.69 -4.22
CA ARG A 114 -4.58 -16.50 -5.08
C ARG A 114 -5.20 -15.25 -4.45
N LEU A 115 -6.12 -15.43 -3.50
CA LEU A 115 -6.87 -14.36 -2.82
C LEU A 115 -6.26 -14.00 -1.45
N ARG A 116 -5.06 -14.52 -1.13
CA ARG A 116 -4.43 -14.36 0.20
C ARG A 116 -4.23 -12.92 0.66
N TYR A 117 -4.10 -12.00 -0.30
CA TYR A 117 -3.90 -10.57 -0.03
C TYR A 117 -5.15 -9.73 -0.24
N GLU A 118 -6.25 -10.35 -0.64
CA GLU A 118 -7.49 -9.66 -0.96
C GLU A 118 -8.46 -9.66 0.22
N TYR A 119 -9.07 -8.48 0.44
CA TYR A 119 -10.07 -8.25 1.47
C TYR A 119 -11.28 -7.54 0.85
N LEU A 120 -12.48 -7.96 1.27
CA LEU A 120 -13.73 -7.55 0.66
C LEU A 120 -14.59 -6.80 1.68
N PHE A 121 -14.95 -5.56 1.35
CA PHE A 121 -15.94 -4.79 2.07
C PHE A 121 -17.31 -4.97 1.40
N GLU A 122 -18.37 -4.99 2.19
CA GLU A 122 -19.73 -5.04 1.67
C GLU A 122 -20.23 -3.63 1.38
N TRP A 123 -20.82 -3.42 0.21
CA TRP A 123 -21.45 -2.20 -0.31
C TRP A 123 -20.54 -0.99 -0.49
N GLN A 124 -19.69 -0.66 0.48
CA GLN A 124 -18.77 0.46 0.44
C GLN A 124 -17.66 0.31 1.49
N ILE A 125 -16.55 0.98 1.26
CA ILE A 125 -15.57 1.24 2.31
C ILE A 125 -16.14 2.38 3.18
N PRO A 126 -16.27 2.20 4.52
CA PRO A 126 -16.75 3.25 5.40
C PRO A 126 -15.90 4.52 5.30
N GLU A 127 -16.53 5.69 5.27
CA GLU A 127 -15.84 6.97 5.09
C GLU A 127 -14.86 7.26 6.24
N ASN A 128 -15.20 6.86 7.46
CA ASN A 128 -14.33 6.97 8.64
C ASN A 128 -13.09 6.05 8.59
N CYS A 129 -13.06 5.05 7.70
CA CYS A 129 -11.91 4.19 7.50
C CYS A 129 -10.96 4.73 6.42
N LEU A 130 -11.38 5.71 5.61
CA LEU A 130 -10.54 6.30 4.56
C LEU A 130 -9.59 7.33 5.17
N LEU A 131 -8.29 7.02 5.19
CA LEU A 131 -7.26 7.93 5.70
C LEU A 131 -6.82 8.93 4.66
N HIS A 132 -6.55 8.45 3.44
CA HIS A 132 -5.94 9.26 2.40
C HIS A 132 -6.28 8.73 1.00
N LYS A 133 -6.20 9.61 0.00
CA LYS A 133 -6.22 9.23 -1.41
C LYS A 133 -5.25 10.08 -2.20
N VAL A 134 -4.58 9.47 -3.17
CA VAL A 134 -3.68 10.18 -4.09
C VAL A 134 -3.94 9.72 -5.51
N SER A 135 -3.88 10.63 -6.47
CA SER A 135 -4.00 10.29 -7.89
C SER A 135 -2.65 9.86 -8.46
N VAL A 136 -2.66 9.03 -9.51
CA VAL A 136 -1.42 8.68 -10.24
C VAL A 136 -0.76 9.93 -10.83
N LYS A 137 -1.56 10.90 -11.31
CA LYS A 137 -1.04 12.20 -11.78
C LYS A 137 -0.22 12.90 -10.69
N THR A 138 -0.77 13.01 -9.48
CA THR A 138 -0.09 13.65 -8.35
C THR A 138 1.19 12.91 -7.95
N LEU A 139 1.20 11.58 -8.03
CA LEU A 139 2.41 10.80 -7.79
C LEU A 139 3.50 11.13 -8.81
N ILE A 140 3.17 11.16 -10.10
CA ILE A 140 4.11 11.53 -11.18
C ILE A 140 4.64 12.96 -11.01
N GLU A 141 3.76 13.92 -10.69
CA GLU A 141 4.14 15.32 -10.43
C GLU A 141 5.08 15.47 -9.22
N ARG A 142 5.09 14.48 -8.32
CA ARG A 142 6.00 14.38 -7.18
C ARG A 142 7.12 13.37 -7.41
N GLU A 143 7.43 13.10 -8.68
CA GLU A 143 8.54 12.24 -9.11
C GLU A 143 8.43 10.78 -8.63
N PHE A 144 7.22 10.33 -8.29
CA PHE A 144 6.93 8.91 -8.08
C PHE A 144 6.40 8.33 -9.40
N ASN A 145 7.30 7.72 -10.18
CA ASN A 145 7.01 7.13 -11.47
C ASN A 145 7.55 5.67 -11.50
N MET A 146 6.87 4.78 -12.23
CA MET A 146 7.25 3.38 -12.36
C MET A 146 7.78 3.03 -13.76
N GLU A 147 8.05 4.03 -14.61
CA GLU A 147 8.57 3.87 -15.98
C GLU A 147 9.84 3.03 -16.04
N GLU A 148 10.69 3.15 -15.02
CA GLU A 148 11.96 2.44 -14.92
C GLU A 148 11.83 0.92 -14.74
N TYR A 149 10.62 0.44 -14.42
CA TYR A 149 10.27 -0.98 -14.25
C TYR A 149 9.43 -1.51 -15.43
N LEU A 150 9.26 -0.75 -16.51
CA LEU A 150 8.49 -1.21 -17.66
C LEU A 150 9.25 -2.26 -18.45
N ASP A 151 8.53 -3.30 -18.87
CA ASP A 151 9.04 -4.26 -19.84
C ASP A 151 9.14 -3.64 -21.25
N GLN A 152 9.67 -4.41 -22.20
CA GLN A 152 9.76 -4.02 -23.62
C GLN A 152 8.40 -3.71 -24.28
N ASN A 153 7.28 -4.10 -23.67
CA ASN A 153 5.93 -3.81 -24.15
C ASN A 153 5.34 -2.55 -23.51
N GLY A 154 6.08 -1.87 -22.64
CA GLY A 154 5.60 -0.71 -21.89
C GLY A 154 4.57 -1.07 -20.82
N VAL A 155 4.68 -2.26 -20.21
CA VAL A 155 3.80 -2.74 -19.14
C VAL A 155 4.63 -3.11 -17.93
N LEU A 156 4.10 -2.88 -16.72
CA LEU A 156 4.79 -3.33 -15.51
C LEU A 156 4.75 -4.86 -15.42
N PRO A 157 5.86 -5.51 -15.02
CA PRO A 157 5.94 -6.94 -14.90
C PRO A 157 4.95 -7.47 -13.86
N PRO A 158 4.69 -8.79 -13.81
CA PRO A 158 3.94 -9.42 -12.74
C PRO A 158 4.44 -8.98 -11.36
N THR A 159 3.54 -8.91 -10.38
CA THR A 159 3.85 -8.36 -9.05
C THR A 159 5.04 -9.04 -8.37
N TRP A 160 5.26 -10.33 -8.59
CA TRP A 160 6.39 -11.04 -7.96
C TRP A 160 7.73 -10.54 -8.48
N GLU A 161 7.85 -10.29 -9.78
CA GLU A 161 9.04 -9.77 -10.46
C GLU A 161 9.24 -8.29 -10.11
N LEU A 162 8.16 -7.49 -10.10
CA LEU A 162 8.24 -6.08 -9.70
C LEU A 162 8.81 -5.91 -8.28
N ARG A 163 8.46 -6.80 -7.34
CA ARG A 163 9.02 -6.75 -5.97
C ARG A 163 10.52 -7.00 -5.97
N GLU A 164 10.96 -7.95 -6.78
CA GLU A 164 12.37 -8.33 -6.88
C GLU A 164 13.18 -7.17 -7.46
N GLU A 165 12.70 -6.56 -8.54
CA GLU A 165 13.34 -5.37 -9.12
C GLU A 165 13.32 -4.18 -8.15
N PHE A 166 12.18 -3.92 -7.51
CA PHE A 166 12.06 -2.85 -6.52
C PHE A 166 13.04 -3.07 -5.36
N ALA A 167 13.14 -4.29 -4.85
CA ALA A 167 14.05 -4.63 -3.76
C ALA A 167 15.52 -4.49 -4.17
N GLN A 168 15.91 -4.91 -5.38
CA GLN A 168 17.28 -4.73 -5.86
C GLN A 168 17.70 -3.27 -5.93
N ARG A 169 16.78 -2.38 -6.33
CA ARG A 169 17.08 -0.96 -6.52
C ARG A 169 17.03 -0.15 -5.24
N ASN A 170 16.10 -0.47 -4.34
CA ASN A 170 15.78 0.39 -3.20
C ASN A 170 16.10 -0.24 -1.84
N LEU A 171 16.34 -1.56 -1.78
CA LEU A 171 16.52 -2.32 -0.55
C LEU A 171 17.85 -3.10 -0.55
N CYS A 172 18.84 -2.66 -1.32
CA CYS A 172 20.09 -3.39 -1.46
C CYS A 172 20.83 -3.40 -0.11
N PRO A 173 21.09 -4.58 0.49
CA PRO A 173 21.71 -4.67 1.82
C PRO A 173 23.09 -4.06 1.94
N SER A 174 23.80 -3.87 0.82
CA SER A 174 25.10 -3.21 0.77
C SER A 174 25.05 -1.75 1.19
N ASP A 175 23.88 -1.12 1.05
CA ASP A 175 23.72 0.33 1.24
C ASP A 175 23.61 0.67 2.74
N GLY A 176 23.53 -0.34 3.61
CA GLY A 176 23.34 -0.13 5.05
C GLY A 176 21.87 0.14 5.40
N GLY A 177 21.47 -0.21 6.62
CA GLY A 177 20.05 -0.12 7.02
C GLY A 177 19.54 1.32 6.99
N HIS A 178 20.34 2.27 7.47
CA HIS A 178 19.99 3.68 7.50
C HIS A 178 19.69 4.26 6.11
N ASP A 179 20.53 3.99 5.11
CA ASP A 179 20.36 4.57 3.76
C ASP A 179 19.17 3.94 3.01
N ILE A 180 18.90 2.65 3.26
CA ILE A 180 17.65 2.01 2.82
C ILE A 180 16.45 2.74 3.46
N GLY A 181 16.52 3.01 4.76
CA GLY A 181 15.50 3.74 5.50
C GLY A 181 15.24 5.13 4.91
N LEU A 182 16.31 5.90 4.66
CA LEU A 182 16.25 7.23 4.07
C LEU A 182 15.57 7.19 2.69
N SER A 183 15.98 6.25 1.84
CA SER A 183 15.44 6.05 0.49
C SER A 183 13.93 5.71 0.52
N LEU A 184 13.52 4.81 1.41
CA LEU A 184 12.11 4.46 1.61
C LEU A 184 11.30 5.64 2.15
N GLY A 185 11.85 6.39 3.10
CA GLY A 185 11.25 7.60 3.64
C GLY A 185 10.99 8.63 2.54
N LEU A 186 12.02 9.00 1.78
CA LEU A 186 11.95 9.93 0.65
C LEU A 186 10.89 9.52 -0.38
N LEU A 187 10.85 8.23 -0.74
CA LEU A 187 9.86 7.68 -1.65
C LEU A 187 8.44 7.80 -1.09
N ALA A 188 8.25 7.48 0.19
CA ALA A 188 6.94 7.55 0.85
C ALA A 188 6.38 8.98 0.94
N ARG A 189 7.23 10.01 1.10
CA ARG A 189 6.83 11.42 1.13
C ARG A 189 6.06 11.84 -0.13
N ARG A 190 6.35 11.23 -1.29
CA ARG A 190 5.70 11.52 -2.58
C ARG A 190 4.18 11.26 -2.55
N PHE A 191 3.69 10.45 -1.62
CA PHE A 191 2.26 10.22 -1.41
C PHE A 191 1.54 11.41 -0.74
N GLY A 192 2.29 12.34 -0.13
CA GLY A 192 1.82 13.62 0.42
C GLY A 192 1.78 13.65 1.95
N ALA A 193 1.84 14.87 2.53
CA ALA A 193 1.99 15.09 3.97
C ALA A 193 0.88 14.47 4.83
N ARG A 194 -0.34 14.34 4.28
CA ARG A 194 -1.48 13.70 4.95
C ARG A 194 -1.54 12.18 4.76
N ALA A 195 -0.65 11.62 3.95
CA ALA A 195 -0.56 10.18 3.76
C ALA A 195 0.05 9.54 5.01
N PRO A 196 -0.23 8.26 5.30
CA PRO A 196 0.43 7.52 6.36
C PRO A 196 1.86 7.14 5.91
N VAL A 197 2.74 8.13 5.73
CA VAL A 197 4.05 8.02 5.07
C VAL A 197 4.98 6.99 5.70
N ARG A 198 5.09 6.97 7.03
CA ARG A 198 5.87 5.94 7.74
C ARG A 198 5.33 4.54 7.45
N ARG A 199 4.00 4.38 7.42
CA ARG A 199 3.37 3.10 7.09
C ARG A 199 3.61 2.69 5.63
N ILE A 200 3.62 3.64 4.71
CA ILE A 200 3.93 3.39 3.30
C ILE A 200 5.34 2.83 3.15
N ALA A 201 6.33 3.50 3.74
CA ALA A 201 7.73 3.07 3.72
C ALA A 201 7.88 1.63 4.26
N LEU A 202 7.35 1.38 5.46
CA LEU A 202 7.40 0.05 6.08
C LEU A 202 6.63 -1.00 5.29
N GLN A 203 5.49 -0.66 4.70
CA GLN A 203 4.72 -1.62 3.92
C GLN A 203 5.45 -1.99 2.62
N LEU A 204 6.15 -1.04 1.97
CA LEU A 204 6.97 -1.33 0.79
C LEU A 204 8.15 -2.26 1.14
N LEU A 205 8.83 -2.01 2.26
CA LEU A 205 9.86 -2.91 2.77
C LEU A 205 9.29 -4.33 2.96
N LEU A 206 8.17 -4.46 3.69
CA LEU A 206 7.53 -5.76 3.96
C LEU A 206 7.00 -6.45 2.68
N ASP A 207 6.45 -5.67 1.77
CA ASP A 207 5.91 -6.19 0.52
C ASP A 207 7.02 -6.71 -0.39
N CYS A 208 8.20 -6.11 -0.38
CA CYS A 208 9.31 -6.43 -1.29
C CYS A 208 10.37 -7.34 -0.65
N ALA A 209 10.49 -7.38 0.67
CA ALA A 209 11.36 -8.32 1.37
C ALA A 209 10.78 -9.74 1.41
N ASP A 210 11.58 -10.73 1.03
CA ASP A 210 11.25 -12.14 1.16
C ASP A 210 11.92 -12.72 2.41
N VAL A 211 11.27 -12.51 3.56
CA VAL A 211 11.74 -13.02 4.86
C VAL A 211 11.64 -14.54 4.89
N LYS A 212 12.79 -15.22 4.97
CA LYS A 212 12.90 -16.69 4.99
C LYS A 212 12.82 -17.26 6.39
N SER A 213 13.50 -16.65 7.34
CA SER A 213 13.41 -17.05 8.76
C SER A 213 13.85 -15.93 9.68
N ILE A 214 13.36 -15.97 10.91
CA ILE A 214 13.76 -15.08 12.00
C ILE A 214 14.28 -15.98 13.13
N ASP A 215 15.51 -15.73 13.57
CA ASP A 215 16.10 -16.35 14.75
C ASP A 215 16.16 -15.31 15.87
N TYR A 216 15.24 -15.43 16.82
CA TYR A 216 15.13 -14.53 17.96
C TYR A 216 16.27 -14.70 18.98
N ASN A 217 16.91 -15.87 19.03
CA ASN A 217 18.01 -16.12 19.97
C ASN A 217 19.27 -15.38 19.53
N THR A 218 19.55 -15.40 18.23
CA THR A 218 20.70 -14.69 17.64
C THR A 218 20.35 -13.29 17.14
N GLN A 219 19.07 -12.90 17.22
CA GLN A 219 18.54 -11.65 16.67
C GLN A 219 18.90 -11.46 15.19
N MET A 220 18.83 -12.56 14.43
CA MET A 220 19.15 -12.59 13.01
C MET A 220 17.91 -12.83 12.16
N VAL A 221 17.82 -12.15 11.03
CA VAL A 221 16.80 -12.32 10.02
C VAL A 221 17.48 -12.77 8.73
N LYS A 222 16.99 -13.88 8.18
CA LYS A 222 17.38 -14.36 6.85
C LYS A 222 16.38 -13.83 5.85
N ILE A 223 16.85 -13.03 4.92
CA ILE A 223 16.02 -12.47 3.84
C ILE A 223 16.59 -12.88 2.49
N ALA A 224 15.72 -12.95 1.49
CA ALA A 224 16.11 -13.12 0.11
C ALA A 224 15.69 -11.89 -0.70
N TYR A 225 16.60 -11.43 -1.57
CA TYR A 225 16.32 -10.47 -2.61
C TYR A 225 16.79 -11.05 -3.93
N SER A 226 15.85 -11.32 -4.84
CA SER A 226 16.14 -11.83 -6.20
C SER A 226 17.09 -13.04 -6.22
N GLY A 227 16.84 -13.99 -5.32
CA GLY A 227 17.64 -15.21 -5.18
C GLY A 227 18.90 -15.08 -4.31
N ASN A 228 19.40 -13.86 -4.07
CA ASN A 228 20.51 -13.62 -3.14
C ASN A 228 20.02 -13.65 -1.70
N ARG A 229 20.76 -14.34 -0.83
CA ARG A 229 20.41 -14.51 0.58
C ARG A 229 21.30 -13.63 1.44
N PHE A 230 20.67 -12.87 2.32
CA PHE A 230 21.34 -11.99 3.27
C PHE A 230 20.97 -12.41 4.68
N ILE A 231 21.91 -12.21 5.59
CA ILE A 231 21.71 -12.37 7.02
C ILE A 231 21.91 -10.99 7.62
N MET A 232 20.87 -10.49 8.27
CA MET A 232 20.85 -9.18 8.91
C MET A 232 20.54 -9.36 10.39
N ASP A 233 21.19 -8.59 11.23
CA ASP A 233 20.80 -8.51 12.63
C ASP A 233 19.62 -7.55 12.83
N PHE A 234 19.08 -7.50 14.05
CA PHE A 234 17.99 -6.59 14.38
C PHE A 234 18.40 -5.12 14.39
N SER A 235 19.70 -4.79 14.57
CA SER A 235 20.18 -3.41 14.44
C SER A 235 19.99 -2.89 13.03
N HIS A 236 20.21 -3.72 12.00
CA HIS A 236 19.97 -3.30 10.62
C HIS A 236 18.53 -2.80 10.39
N PHE A 237 17.53 -3.46 10.99
CA PHE A 237 16.13 -3.01 10.89
C PHE A 237 15.83 -1.78 11.73
N ARG A 238 16.55 -1.58 12.84
CA ARG A 238 16.48 -0.33 13.60
C ARG A 238 17.03 0.83 12.79
N ASP A 239 18.19 0.63 12.15
CA ASP A 239 18.80 1.63 11.30
C ASP A 239 17.85 2.01 10.14
N ILE A 240 17.13 1.05 9.56
CA ILE A 240 16.08 1.34 8.55
C ILE A 240 14.99 2.24 9.14
N ASP A 241 14.50 1.92 10.34
CA ASP A 241 13.45 2.72 11.00
C ASP A 241 13.95 4.14 11.30
N ASP A 242 15.20 4.28 11.80
CA ASP A 242 15.86 5.55 12.08
C ASP A 242 16.07 6.37 10.79
N GLY A 243 16.44 5.73 9.68
CA GLY A 243 16.57 6.38 8.37
C GLY A 243 15.23 6.88 7.82
N ILE A 244 14.15 6.11 8.02
CA ILE A 244 12.78 6.56 7.68
C ILE A 244 12.43 7.78 8.51
N ASP A 245 12.64 7.73 9.83
CA ASP A 245 12.29 8.83 10.72
C ASP A 245 13.13 10.07 10.43
N THR A 246 14.43 9.92 10.13
CA THR A 246 15.32 11.01 9.67
C THR A 246 14.77 11.66 8.42
N ALA A 247 14.40 10.85 7.43
CA ALA A 247 13.78 11.36 6.22
C ALA A 247 12.51 12.18 6.56
N LEU A 248 11.59 11.60 7.31
CA LEU A 248 10.32 12.27 7.60
C LEU A 248 10.51 13.53 8.44
N PHE A 249 11.49 13.55 9.34
CA PHE A 249 11.83 14.73 10.15
C PHE A 249 12.39 15.87 9.30
N GLU A 250 13.38 15.60 8.44
CA GLU A 250 13.94 16.61 7.53
C GLU A 250 12.85 17.21 6.64
N TRP A 251 11.93 16.38 6.15
CA TRP A 251 10.81 16.86 5.35
C TRP A 251 9.92 17.85 6.10
N TRP A 252 9.64 17.55 7.38
CA TRP A 252 8.82 18.40 8.21
C TRP A 252 9.48 19.75 8.47
N LEU A 253 10.81 19.78 8.62
CA LEU A 253 11.58 21.02 8.73
C LEU A 253 11.56 21.85 7.43
N GLU A 254 11.41 21.20 6.27
CA GLU A 254 11.33 21.88 4.97
C GLU A 254 9.90 22.36 4.63
N GLU A 255 8.87 22.02 5.43
CA GLU A 255 7.52 22.49 5.18
C GLU A 255 7.40 24.00 5.43
N SER A 256 6.76 24.72 4.51
CA SER A 256 6.64 26.19 4.59
C SER A 256 6.02 26.65 5.92
N GLN A 257 5.09 25.89 6.49
CA GLN A 257 4.48 26.22 7.78
C GLN A 257 5.48 26.17 8.94
N PHE A 258 6.43 25.24 8.91
CA PHE A 258 7.51 25.19 9.89
C PHE A 258 8.47 26.36 9.68
N MET A 259 8.83 26.64 8.42
CA MET A 259 9.71 27.76 8.09
C MET A 259 9.11 29.11 8.49
N ASP A 260 7.82 29.34 8.22
CA ASP A 260 7.10 30.55 8.62
C ASP A 260 7.10 30.72 10.16
N ALA A 261 6.86 29.65 10.91
CA ALA A 261 6.87 29.66 12.38
C ALA A 261 8.29 29.83 12.97
N TYR A 262 9.30 29.29 12.29
CA TYR A 262 10.71 29.45 12.67
C TYR A 262 11.20 30.88 12.43
N GLU A 263 10.84 31.48 11.29
CA GLU A 263 11.12 32.89 10.99
C GLU A 263 10.48 33.82 12.04
N GLU A 264 9.21 33.58 12.39
CA GLU A 264 8.52 34.34 13.46
C GLU A 264 9.24 34.22 14.81
N HIS A 265 9.74 33.02 15.15
CA HIS A 265 10.52 32.82 16.37
C HIS A 265 11.87 33.55 16.34
N CYS A 266 12.59 33.51 15.22
CA CYS A 266 13.85 34.23 15.04
C CYS A 266 13.66 35.75 15.18
N ASP A 267 12.61 36.30 14.58
CA ASP A 267 12.27 37.71 14.68
C ASP A 267 11.94 38.12 16.13
N TRP A 268 11.24 37.27 16.88
CA TRP A 268 10.99 37.48 18.30
C TRP A 268 12.27 37.42 19.14
N ALA A 269 13.14 36.45 18.88
CA ALA A 269 14.38 36.26 19.64
C ALA A 269 15.39 37.41 19.44
N LEU A 270 15.34 38.10 18.29
CA LEU A 270 16.17 39.29 18.01
C LEU A 270 15.67 40.57 18.68
N GLN A 271 14.48 40.55 19.30
CA GLN A 271 13.90 41.69 20.02
C GLN A 271 14.20 41.67 21.53
N ILE A 272 15.02 40.73 22.01
CA ILE A 272 15.47 40.57 23.40
C ILE A 272 16.95 40.94 23.48
#